data_AF-A0A098G525-F1
#
_entry.id   AF-A0A098G525-F1
#
_cell.length_a   1.000
_cell.length_b   1.000
_cell.length_c   1.000
_cell.angle_alpha   90.00
_cell.angle_beta   90.00
_cell.angle_gamma   90.00
#
_symmetry.space_group_name_H-M   'P 1'
#
loop_
_entity.id
_entity.type
_entity.pdbx_description
1 polymer ?
#
loop_
_entity_poly.entity_id
_entity_poly.type
_entity_poly.pdbx_seq_one_letter_code
_entity_poly.pdbx_strand_id
1 'polypeptide(L)'
;MIVKKTDNGLVMDFPALPYHKIEWSPQLQALNLKQPCVIAPYWCDRLGTPSIKARQGGRRQGELLCEIKGNRVLLYGSCHLYLKGTIYLP
;
A
#
# COMPACT_ATOMS: atom_id res chain seq x y z
N MET A 1 2.85 -3.99 9.26
CA MET A 1 2.61 -4.39 7.85
C MET A 1 2.61 -5.91 7.81
N ILE A 2 1.53 -6.53 7.37
CA ILE A 2 1.43 -7.99 7.23
C ILE A 2 1.32 -8.30 5.74
N VAL A 3 2.12 -9.24 5.23
CA VAL A 3 2.06 -9.68 3.84
C VAL A 3 1.60 -11.12 3.80
N LYS A 4 0.56 -11.41 3.01
CA LYS A 4 0.01 -12.75 2.82
C LYS A 4 0.09 -13.11 1.35
N LYS A 5 0.47 -14.34 1.04
CA LYS A 5 0.37 -14.90 -0.32
C LYS A 5 -1.05 -15.42 -0.52
N THR A 6 -1.66 -15.08 -1.65
CA THR A 6 -2.94 -15.62 -2.11
C THR A 6 -2.75 -16.28 -3.48
N ASP A 7 -3.76 -17.02 -3.94
CA ASP A 7 -3.70 -17.70 -5.25
C ASP A 7 -3.49 -16.72 -6.42
N ASN A 8 -3.97 -15.48 -6.27
CA ASN A 8 -3.87 -14.42 -7.27
C ASN A 8 -2.76 -13.38 -7.01
N GLY A 9 -1.86 -13.59 -6.04
CA GLY A 9 -0.70 -12.70 -5.83
C GLY A 9 -0.32 -12.47 -4.36
N LEU A 10 0.11 -11.25 -4.05
CA LEU A 10 0.36 -10.82 -2.67
C LEU A 10 -0.70 -9.84 -2.22
N VAL A 11 -1.11 -10.01 -0.96
CA VAL A 11 -1.94 -9.06 -0.23
C VAL A 11 -1.09 -8.43 0.85
N MET A 12 -0.94 -7.11 0.75
CA MET A 12 -0.29 -6.31 1.77
C MET A 12 -1.35 -5.60 2.60
N ASP A 13 -1.33 -5.85 3.89
CA ASP A 13 -2.31 -5.35 4.83
C ASP A 13 -1.66 -4.23 5.68
N PHE A 14 -2.20 -3.03 5.50
CA PHE A 14 -1.77 -1.82 6.18
C PHE A 14 -2.88 -1.33 7.13
N PRO A 15 -2.52 -0.79 8.31
CA PRO A 15 -3.46 0.04 9.04
C PRO A 15 -3.82 1.26 8.17
N ALA A 16 -5.11 1.57 8.09
CA ALA A 16 -5.58 2.78 7.44
C ALA A 16 -5.07 3.97 8.27
N LEU A 17 -4.25 4.81 7.65
CA LEU A 17 -3.77 6.03 8.30
C LEU A 17 -4.81 7.13 8.10
N PRO A 18 -5.14 7.90 9.15
CA PRO A 18 -6.05 9.02 9.02
C PRO A 18 -5.45 10.05 8.06
N TYR A 19 -6.20 10.40 7.01
CA TYR A 19 -5.94 11.56 6.18
C TYR A 19 -6.37 12.81 6.97
N HIS A 20 -5.61 13.18 7.99
CA HIS A 20 -5.60 14.57 8.42
C HIS A 20 -4.66 15.31 7.48
N LYS A 21 -4.99 16.56 7.16
CA LYS A 21 -4.12 17.43 6.36
C LYS A 21 -2.76 17.46 7.06
N ILE A 22 -1.74 16.87 6.44
CA ILE A 22 -0.39 16.85 7.00
C ILE A 22 0.10 18.29 7.02
N GLU A 23 0.16 18.91 8.20
CA GLU A 23 1.03 20.08 8.40
C GLU A 23 2.46 19.56 8.36
N TRP A 24 3.21 19.98 7.35
CA TRP A 24 4.56 19.51 7.11
C TRP A 24 5.49 19.95 8.23
N SER A 25 5.64 19.11 9.26
CA SER A 25 6.62 19.28 10.32
C SER A 25 7.94 18.57 9.95
N PRO A 26 9.11 19.08 10.39
CA PRO A 26 10.41 18.46 10.12
C PRO A 26 10.51 16.99 10.54
N GLN A 27 9.74 16.57 11.55
CA GLN A 27 9.71 15.21 12.08
C GLN A 27 9.00 14.22 11.14
N LEU A 28 8.01 14.68 10.36
CA LEU A 28 7.26 13.83 9.42
C LEU A 28 8.05 13.53 8.15
N GLN A 29 9.01 14.38 7.78
CA GLN A 29 9.94 14.13 6.66
C GLN A 29 10.84 12.90 6.92
N ALA A 30 11.09 12.56 8.19
CA ALA A 30 11.90 11.41 8.57
C ALA A 30 11.16 10.05 8.45
N LEU A 31 9.83 10.05 8.33
CA LEU A 31 9.05 8.81 8.46
C LEU A 31 8.87 7.99 7.17
N ASN A 32 9.36 8.48 6.02
CA ASN A 32 9.42 7.74 4.75
C ASN A 32 8.11 6.96 4.42
N LEU A 33 6.95 7.56 4.74
CA LEU A 33 5.66 6.89 4.67
C LEU A 33 5.31 6.57 3.22
N LYS A 34 5.25 5.27 2.92
CA LYS A 34 4.93 4.73 1.60
C LYS A 34 3.56 5.23 1.13
N GLN A 35 3.60 6.15 0.17
CA GLN A 35 2.51 6.82 -0.55
C GLN A 35 1.19 6.03 -0.78
N PRO A 36 1.16 4.73 -1.11
CA PRO A 36 -0.11 4.06 -1.42
C PRO A 36 -1.10 3.94 -0.23
N CYS A 37 -0.65 3.84 1.02
CA CYS A 37 -1.57 3.67 2.16
C CYS A 37 -2.34 4.95 2.55
N VAL A 38 -1.90 6.11 2.07
CA VAL A 38 -2.58 7.41 2.28
C VAL A 38 -3.53 7.74 1.13
N ILE A 39 -3.23 7.27 -0.07
CA ILE A 39 -3.97 7.60 -1.30
C ILE A 39 -5.28 6.79 -1.38
N ALA A 40 -5.28 5.53 -0.95
CA ALA A 40 -6.47 4.69 -0.96
C ALA A 40 -7.66 5.27 -0.15
N PRO A 41 -7.51 5.61 1.15
CA PRO A 41 -8.59 6.23 1.93
C PRO A 41 -9.11 7.53 1.33
N TYR A 42 -8.22 8.37 0.79
CA TYR A 42 -8.60 9.63 0.17
C TYR A 42 -9.49 9.45 -1.07
N TRP A 43 -9.10 8.57 -2.01
CA TRP A 43 -9.88 8.40 -3.25
C TRP A 43 -11.13 7.56 -3.07
N CYS A 44 -11.15 6.59 -2.14
CA CYS A 44 -12.36 5.86 -1.82
C CYS A 44 -13.45 6.78 -1.25
N ASP A 45 -13.08 7.70 -0.34
CA ASP A 45 -14.00 8.71 0.19
C ASP A 45 -14.52 9.63 -0.92
N ARG A 46 -13.63 10.10 -1.79
CA ARG A 46 -13.98 11.04 -2.87
C ARG A 46 -14.79 10.42 -4.02
N LEU A 47 -14.57 9.14 -4.32
CA LEU A 47 -15.28 8.41 -5.37
C LEU A 47 -16.52 7.69 -4.85
N GLY A 48 -16.72 7.64 -3.52
CA GLY A 48 -17.81 6.91 -2.89
C GLY A 48 -17.72 5.39 -3.06
N THR A 49 -16.53 4.85 -3.37
CA THR A 49 -16.32 3.42 -3.59
C THR A 49 -15.39 2.85 -2.53
N PRO A 50 -15.66 1.66 -1.97
CA PRO A 50 -14.80 1.04 -0.96
C PRO A 50 -13.49 0.47 -1.55
N SER A 51 -13.39 0.39 -2.88
CA SER A 51 -12.23 -0.11 -3.60
C SER A 51 -11.87 0.80 -4.78
N ILE A 52 -10.58 0.86 -5.07
CA ILE A 52 -10.02 1.60 -6.20
C ILE A 52 -8.92 0.76 -6.88
N LYS A 53 -8.76 0.95 -8.19
CA LYS A 53 -7.60 0.46 -8.93
C LYS A 53 -6.60 1.59 -9.09
N ALA A 54 -5.38 1.40 -8.62
CA ALA A 54 -4.28 2.34 -8.73
C ALA A 54 -3.22 1.79 -9.69
N ARG A 55 -2.66 2.66 -10.51
CA ARG A 55 -1.49 2.35 -11.34
C ARG A 55 -0.33 3.22 -10.92
N GLN A 56 0.76 2.62 -10.46
CA GLN A 56 1.98 3.31 -10.12
C GLN A 56 2.64 3.85 -11.41
N GLY A 57 2.86 5.16 -11.44
CA GLY A 57 3.60 5.82 -12.52
C GLY A 57 5.10 5.49 -12.52
N GLY A 58 5.78 5.84 -13.61
CA GLY A 58 7.23 5.66 -13.76
C GLY A 58 7.63 4.43 -14.61
N ARG A 59 8.95 4.21 -14.78
CA ARG A 59 9.49 3.18 -15.71
C ARG A 59 9.16 1.73 -15.33
N ARG A 60 9.07 1.42 -14.03
CA ARG A 60 8.83 0.04 -13.57
C ARG A 60 7.37 -0.38 -13.72
N GLN A 61 6.45 0.58 -13.65
CA GLN A 61 4.99 0.40 -13.67
C GLN A 61 4.51 -0.62 -12.63
N GLY A 62 3.24 -0.55 -12.25
CA GLY A 62 2.68 -1.51 -11.31
C GLY A 62 1.20 -1.24 -11.11
N GLU A 63 0.39 -2.29 -11.17
CA GLU A 63 -1.04 -2.19 -10.88
C GLU A 63 -1.30 -2.73 -9.48
N LEU A 64 -2.08 -1.96 -8.73
CA LEU A 64 -2.48 -2.29 -7.36
C LEU A 64 -4.00 -2.10 -7.25
N LEU A 65 -4.69 -3.13 -6.77
CA LEU A 65 -6.05 -2.97 -6.29
C LEU A 65 -5.97 -2.58 -4.81
N CYS A 66 -6.68 -1.54 -4.42
CA CYS A 66 -6.77 -1.08 -3.04
C CYS A 66 -8.20 -1.25 -2.55
N GLU A 67 -8.38 -1.83 -1.37
CA GLU A 67 -9.68 -2.01 -0.73
C GLU A 67 -9.61 -1.53 0.72
N ILE A 68 -10.63 -0.80 1.16
CA ILE A 68 -10.74 -0.33 2.54
C ILE A 68 -11.68 -1.26 3.29
N LYS A 69 -11.17 -1.87 4.37
CA LYS A 69 -11.96 -2.66 5.31
C LYS A 69 -11.86 -2.04 6.69
N GLY A 70 -12.83 -1.18 7.03
CA GLY A 70 -12.86 -0.47 8.32
C GLY A 70 -11.62 0.38 8.51
N ASN A 71 -10.79 0.04 9.50
CA ASN A 71 -9.54 0.72 9.81
C ASN A 71 -8.31 0.13 9.10
N ARG A 72 -8.49 -0.65 8.03
CA ARG A 72 -7.39 -1.30 7.29
C ARG A 72 -7.49 -1.05 5.79
N VAL A 73 -6.33 -0.96 5.15
CA VAL A 73 -6.18 -0.88 3.70
C VAL A 73 -5.51 -2.15 3.22
N LEU A 74 -6.21 -2.90 2.37
CA LEU A 74 -5.70 -4.07 1.69
C LEU A 74 -5.21 -3.66 0.31
N LEU A 75 -3.94 -3.93 0.02
CA LEU A 75 -3.35 -3.76 -1.31
C LEU A 75 -3.13 -5.13 -1.92
N TYR A 76 -3.70 -5.35 -3.10
CA TYR A 76 -3.52 -6.56 -3.89
C TYR A 76 -2.65 -6.22 -5.10
N GLY A 77 -1.68 -7.08 -5.40
CA GLY A 77 -0.85 -6.92 -6.58
C GLY A 77 -0.24 -8.23 -7.04
N SER A 78 -0.05 -8.31 -8.36
CA SER A 78 0.71 -9.37 -9.01
C SER A 78 2.18 -9.26 -8.60
N CYS A 79 2.84 -10.39 -8.36
CA CYS A 79 4.24 -10.41 -7.93
C CYS A 79 5.03 -11.45 -8.72
N HIS A 80 6.28 -11.13 -9.05
CA HIS A 80 7.21 -12.04 -9.72
C HIS A 80 8.40 -12.31 -8.81
N LEU A 81 8.83 -13.58 -8.78
CA LEU A 81 10.02 -13.98 -8.02
C LEU A 81 11.26 -13.43 -8.72
N TYR A 82 11.95 -12.51 -8.05
CA TYR A 82 13.22 -11.98 -8.54
C TYR A 82 14.41 -12.82 -8.07
N LEU A 83 14.42 -13.17 -6.78
CA LEU A 83 15.50 -13.92 -6.16
C LEU A 83 14.96 -14.81 -5.04
N LYS A 84 15.52 -16.03 -4.95
CA LYS A 84 15.33 -16.96 -3.83
C LYS A 84 16.71 -17.36 -3.31
N GLY A 85 16.91 -17.28 -2.00
CA GLY A 85 18.17 -17.63 -1.35
C GLY A 85 18.00 -17.76 0.16
N THR A 86 19.10 -18.05 0.84
CA THR A 86 19.15 -18.24 2.29
C THR A 86 19.98 -17.13 2.92
N ILE A 87 19.47 -16.53 3.99
CA ILE A 87 20.20 -15.52 4.78
C ILE A 87 20.65 -16.20 6.07
N TYR A 88 21.95 -16.11 6.37
CA TYR A 88 22.54 -16.58 7.61
C TYR A 88 22.71 -15.38 8.55
N LEU A 89 22.21 -15.50 9.76
CA LEU A 89 22.35 -14.49 10.80
C LEU A 89 23.38 -14.97 11.84
N PRO A 90 24.25 -14.07 12.34
CA PRO A 90 25.20 -14.39 13.41
C PRO A 90 24.49 -14.62 14.76
#